data_AF-H5TE18-F1
#
_entry.id   AF-H5TE18-F1
#
_cell.length_a   1.000
_cell.length_b   1.000
_cell.length_c   1.000
_cell.angle_alpha   90.00
_cell.angle_beta   90.00
_cell.angle_gamma   90.00
#
_symmetry.space_group_name_H-M   'P 1'
#
loop_
_entity.id
_entity.type
_entity.pdbx_description
1 polymer ?
#
loop_
_entity_poly.entity_id
_entity_poly.type
_entity_poly.pdbx_seq_one_letter_code
_entity_poly.pdbx_strand_id
1 'polypeptide(L)'
;MLKLLSLLLLTYLLLGCISNKTPQESFYYLLDAAPMKEHNNTAGASKEPTKTYIKLSTVRVPDYLQQSNLVLKLDNHQIKIANYHFWAQDLSESIQRVLMRELNAASPGVIYTQQCVKCAELIVSIDHFYPTQSGDVLLSGTYTKVSVDKSQQQVRFLLNSRLEKGGYDEAVVVMRDLVSKLAMEMGILQSSY
;
A
#
# COMPACT_ATOMS: atom_id res chain seq x y z
N MET A 1 -36.51 -7.29 -59.23
CA MET A 1 -35.66 -6.16 -58.80
C MET A 1 -35.85 -5.78 -57.34
N LEU A 2 -37.09 -5.61 -56.83
CA LEU A 2 -37.35 -5.22 -55.42
C LEU A 2 -36.81 -6.20 -54.35
N LYS A 3 -36.88 -7.52 -54.61
CA LYS A 3 -36.30 -8.55 -53.71
C LYS A 3 -34.77 -8.49 -53.62
N LEU A 4 -34.11 -8.09 -54.70
CA LEU A 4 -32.64 -7.96 -54.74
C LEU A 4 -32.19 -6.72 -53.96
N LEU A 5 -32.96 -5.63 -54.05
CA LEU A 5 -32.73 -4.39 -53.30
C LEU A 5 -32.93 -4.60 -51.78
N SER A 6 -33.95 -5.37 -51.41
CA SER A 6 -34.22 -5.74 -50.00
C SER A 6 -33.10 -6.60 -49.39
N LEU A 7 -32.57 -7.56 -50.16
CA LEU A 7 -31.46 -8.40 -49.72
C LEU A 7 -30.17 -7.59 -49.54
N LEU A 8 -29.93 -6.62 -50.43
CA LEU A 8 -28.73 -5.76 -50.40
C LEU A 8 -28.77 -4.72 -49.27
N LEU A 9 -29.96 -4.27 -48.89
CA LEU A 9 -30.17 -3.39 -47.73
C LEU A 9 -29.95 -4.17 -46.41
N LEU A 10 -30.40 -5.43 -46.35
CA LEU A 10 -30.24 -6.28 -45.18
C LEU A 10 -28.77 -6.66 -44.92
N THR A 11 -27.98 -6.90 -45.98
CA THR A 11 -26.54 -7.14 -45.84
C THR A 11 -25.78 -5.88 -45.41
N TYR A 12 -26.23 -4.69 -45.81
CA TYR A 12 -25.63 -3.42 -45.38
C TYR A 12 -25.87 -3.13 -43.90
N LEU A 13 -27.05 -3.49 -43.37
CA LEU A 13 -27.39 -3.38 -41.94
C LEU A 13 -26.56 -4.32 -41.05
N LEU A 14 -26.10 -5.46 -41.57
CA LEU A 14 -25.31 -6.45 -40.82
C LEU A 14 -23.82 -6.07 -40.67
N LEU A 15 -23.30 -5.13 -41.47
CA LEU A 15 -21.89 -4.69 -41.41
C LEU A 15 -21.62 -3.62 -40.33
N GLY A 16 -22.66 -3.09 -39.67
CA GLY A 16 -22.55 -2.02 -38.67
C GLY A 16 -22.22 -2.47 -37.24
N CYS A 17 -22.14 -3.77 -36.95
CA CYS A 17 -22.02 -4.30 -35.58
C CYS A 17 -20.60 -4.68 -35.14
N ILE A 18 -19.55 -4.27 -35.84
CA ILE A 18 -18.17 -4.48 -35.37
C ILE A 18 -17.75 -3.26 -34.53
N SER A 19 -18.29 -3.18 -33.31
CA SER A 19 -17.78 -2.26 -32.29
C SER A 19 -16.45 -2.80 -31.79
N ASN A 20 -15.35 -2.42 -32.44
CA ASN A 20 -13.97 -2.70 -32.02
C ASN A 20 -13.66 -1.99 -30.68
N LYS A 21 -14.22 -2.48 -29.57
CA LYS A 21 -13.71 -2.15 -28.24
C LYS A 21 -12.43 -2.93 -28.06
N THR A 22 -11.29 -2.31 -28.36
CA THR A 22 -9.99 -2.78 -27.92
C THR A 22 -10.06 -3.03 -26.41
N PRO A 23 -9.72 -4.23 -25.90
CA PRO A 23 -9.70 -4.50 -24.47
C PRO A 23 -8.81 -3.47 -23.78
N GLN A 24 -9.33 -2.82 -22.73
CA GLN A 24 -8.53 -1.89 -21.94
C GLN A 24 -7.48 -2.69 -21.17
N GLU A 25 -6.21 -2.28 -21.30
CA GLU A 25 -5.09 -2.93 -20.63
C GLU A 25 -5.21 -2.78 -19.10
N SER A 26 -4.86 -3.85 -18.38
CA SER A 26 -4.89 -3.89 -16.92
C SER A 26 -3.48 -3.72 -16.35
N PHE A 27 -3.34 -2.84 -15.37
CA PHE A 27 -2.06 -2.51 -14.73
C PHE A 27 -2.00 -3.07 -13.32
N TYR A 28 -0.88 -3.70 -12.97
CA TYR A 28 -0.63 -4.28 -11.65
C TYR A 28 0.53 -3.56 -10.97
N TYR A 29 0.28 -3.06 -9.78
CA TYR A 29 1.16 -2.19 -9.03
C TYR A 29 1.75 -2.89 -7.83
N LEU A 30 3.08 -2.84 -7.73
CA LEU A 30 3.81 -3.25 -6.55
C LEU A 30 4.06 -2.00 -5.70
N LEU A 31 3.45 -1.94 -4.52
CA LEU A 31 3.82 -0.91 -3.54
C LEU A 31 5.30 -1.10 -3.15
N ASP A 32 5.71 -2.36 -3.00
CA ASP A 32 7.10 -2.73 -2.74
C ASP A 32 7.80 -3.28 -3.99
N ALA A 33 8.33 -2.38 -4.82
CA ALA A 33 9.03 -2.75 -6.05
C ALA A 33 10.51 -3.15 -5.86
N ALA A 34 11.09 -2.95 -4.67
CA ALA A 34 12.50 -3.23 -4.42
C ALA A 34 12.65 -4.58 -3.69
N PRO A 35 13.47 -5.53 -4.20
CA PRO A 35 13.71 -6.77 -3.50
C PRO A 35 14.33 -6.48 -2.13
N MET A 36 13.68 -6.94 -1.06
CA MET A 36 14.25 -6.89 0.28
C MET A 36 15.46 -7.81 0.30
N LYS A 37 16.65 -7.29 0.63
CA LYS A 37 17.76 -8.17 1.00
C LYS A 37 17.33 -8.87 2.27
N GLU A 38 17.06 -10.17 2.20
CA GLU A 38 16.76 -10.97 3.39
C GLU A 38 17.90 -10.80 4.38
N HIS A 39 17.60 -10.23 5.55
CA HIS A 39 18.51 -10.30 6.67
C HIS A 39 18.36 -11.71 7.25
N ASN A 40 19.13 -12.64 6.68
CA ASN A 40 19.29 -13.99 7.19
C ASN A 40 19.92 -13.91 8.59
N ASN A 41 19.08 -13.74 9.60
CA ASN A 41 19.45 -13.86 11.00
C ASN A 41 19.56 -15.35 11.35
N THR A 42 20.52 -16.05 10.75
CA THR A 42 21.05 -17.26 11.38
C THR A 42 21.88 -16.79 12.57
N ALA A 43 21.43 -17.17 13.77
CA ALA A 43 22.10 -16.85 15.03
C ALA A 43 23.50 -17.50 15.07
N GLY A 44 24.48 -16.83 14.47
CA GLY A 44 25.90 -17.14 14.56
C GLY A 44 26.53 -16.32 15.67
N ALA A 45 26.98 -17.02 16.72
CA ALA A 45 27.66 -16.44 17.88
C ALA A 45 28.88 -15.62 17.46
N SER A 46 28.73 -14.31 17.40
CA SER A 46 29.83 -13.35 17.42
C SER A 46 29.37 -12.10 18.18
N LYS A 47 30.29 -11.48 18.91
CA LYS A 47 30.05 -10.39 19.87
C LYS A 47 29.57 -9.09 19.18
N GLU A 48 28.35 -9.11 18.67
CA GLU A 48 27.62 -7.93 18.24
C GLU A 48 26.92 -7.28 19.44
N PRO A 49 26.69 -5.95 19.44
CA PRO A 49 25.90 -5.29 20.47
C PRO A 49 24.53 -5.97 20.62
N THR A 50 24.02 -6.07 21.85
CA THR A 50 22.73 -6.67 22.17
C THR A 50 21.63 -6.06 21.31
N LYS A 51 21.17 -6.79 20.28
CA LYS A 51 20.11 -6.32 19.39
C LYS A 51 18.79 -6.38 20.14
N THR A 52 18.07 -5.27 20.14
CA THR A 52 16.72 -5.21 20.70
C THR A 52 15.73 -5.64 19.64
N TYR A 53 14.85 -6.59 19.96
CA TYR A 53 13.84 -7.06 19.02
C TYR A 53 12.50 -6.40 19.30
N ILE A 54 11.83 -5.94 18.23
CA ILE A 54 10.48 -5.38 18.29
C ILE A 54 9.61 -6.15 17.30
N LYS A 55 8.47 -6.64 17.79
CA LYS A 55 7.49 -7.30 16.94
C LYS A 55 6.68 -6.25 16.18
N LEU A 56 6.67 -6.29 14.85
CA LEU A 56 5.67 -5.56 14.05
C LEU A 56 4.46 -6.48 13.86
N SER A 57 3.33 -6.12 14.46
CA SER A 57 2.08 -6.85 14.25
C SER A 57 1.58 -6.67 12.82
N THR A 58 0.70 -7.58 12.38
CA THR A 58 0.02 -7.44 11.10
C THR A 58 -0.64 -6.07 10.97
N VAL A 59 -0.34 -5.37 9.89
CA VAL A 59 -0.88 -4.04 9.63
C VAL A 59 -2.38 -4.16 9.39
N ARG A 60 -3.18 -3.41 10.14
CA ARG A 60 -4.63 -3.38 9.90
C ARG A 60 -4.95 -2.35 8.82
N VAL A 61 -5.78 -2.75 7.86
CA VAL A 61 -6.32 -1.87 6.83
C VAL A 61 -7.85 -2.05 6.78
N PRO A 62 -8.62 -0.99 6.50
CA PRO A 62 -10.08 -1.06 6.43
C PRO A 62 -10.54 -1.92 5.25
N ASP A 63 -11.73 -2.51 5.37
CA ASP A 63 -12.27 -3.49 4.41
C ASP A 63 -12.35 -2.94 2.98
N TYR A 64 -12.63 -1.65 2.80
CA TYR A 64 -12.68 -1.05 1.46
C TYR A 64 -11.30 -0.98 0.77
N LEU A 65 -10.20 -1.15 1.52
CA LEU A 65 -8.84 -1.29 1.02
C LEU A 65 -8.39 -2.75 0.91
N GLN A 66 -9.13 -3.70 1.48
CA GLN A 66 -8.85 -5.14 1.40
C GLN A 66 -9.37 -5.72 0.07
N GLN A 67 -8.93 -5.14 -1.03
CA GLN A 67 -9.28 -5.58 -2.37
C GLN A 67 -8.10 -5.40 -3.32
N SER A 68 -8.14 -6.12 -4.44
CA SER A 68 -7.07 -6.07 -5.42
C SER A 68 -7.06 -4.77 -6.22
N ASN A 69 -8.12 -3.95 -6.22
CA ASN A 69 -8.18 -2.73 -7.01
C ASN A 69 -7.64 -1.51 -6.26
N LEU A 70 -7.02 -0.58 -6.98
CA LEU A 70 -6.73 0.74 -6.44
C LEU A 70 -8.05 1.50 -6.19
N VAL A 71 -8.02 2.37 -5.19
CA VAL A 71 -9.15 3.21 -4.82
C VAL A 71 -8.80 4.68 -5.00
N LEU A 72 -9.80 5.49 -5.38
CA LEU A 72 -9.70 6.94 -5.49
C LEU A 72 -10.81 7.58 -4.65
N LYS A 73 -10.46 8.53 -3.78
CA LYS A 73 -11.44 9.30 -3.01
C LYS A 73 -11.97 10.47 -3.85
N LEU A 74 -13.28 10.53 -4.04
CA LEU A 74 -13.99 11.65 -4.68
C LEU A 74 -14.45 12.67 -3.63
N ASP A 75 -14.71 13.92 -4.01
CA ASP A 75 -14.99 15.01 -3.06
C ASP A 75 -16.29 14.82 -2.26
N ASN A 76 -17.27 14.10 -2.81
CA ASN A 76 -18.60 13.86 -2.25
C ASN A 76 -18.70 12.65 -1.30
N HIS A 77 -17.66 12.39 -0.49
CA HIS A 77 -17.57 11.22 0.40
C HIS A 77 -17.64 9.84 -0.31
N GLN A 78 -17.48 9.79 -1.63
CA GLN A 78 -17.47 8.54 -2.38
C GLN A 78 -16.06 8.01 -2.61
N ILE A 79 -15.95 6.69 -2.71
CA ILE A 79 -14.74 6.02 -3.18
C ILE A 79 -15.05 5.40 -4.52
N LYS A 80 -14.16 5.60 -5.49
CA LYS A 80 -14.19 4.94 -6.79
C LYS A 80 -13.16 3.83 -6.81
N ILE A 81 -13.60 2.63 -7.16
CA ILE A 81 -12.73 1.47 -7.41
C ILE A 81 -12.21 1.57 -8.85
N ALA A 82 -10.89 1.41 -9.02
CA ALA A 82 -10.24 1.50 -10.32
C ALA A 82 -10.32 0.16 -11.07
N ASN A 83 -11.21 0.07 -12.06
CA ASN A 83 -11.53 -1.19 -12.75
C ASN A 83 -10.35 -1.88 -13.49
N TYR A 84 -9.29 -1.13 -13.82
CA TYR A 84 -8.15 -1.62 -14.61
C TYR A 84 -6.80 -1.37 -13.93
N HIS A 85 -6.80 -0.98 -12.65
CA HIS A 85 -5.59 -0.72 -11.87
C HIS A 85 -5.66 -1.51 -10.57
N PHE A 86 -4.69 -2.40 -10.39
CA PHE A 86 -4.72 -3.41 -9.35
C PHE A 86 -3.45 -3.37 -8.50
N TRP A 87 -3.56 -3.61 -7.20
CA TRP A 87 -2.45 -4.08 -6.40
C TRP A 87 -2.03 -5.47 -6.89
N ALA A 88 -0.74 -5.67 -7.09
CA ALA A 88 -0.18 -6.96 -7.47
C ALA A 88 -0.18 -7.96 -6.29
N GLN A 89 -0.31 -7.46 -5.05
CA GLN A 89 -0.24 -8.21 -3.80
C GLN A 89 -1.21 -7.62 -2.79
N ASP A 90 -1.48 -8.34 -1.70
CA ASP A 90 -2.29 -7.79 -0.61
C ASP A 90 -1.67 -6.47 -0.10
N LEU A 91 -2.52 -5.46 0.09
CA LEU A 91 -2.07 -4.12 0.44
C LEU A 91 -1.51 -4.08 1.87
N SER A 92 -2.13 -4.79 2.82
CA SER A 92 -1.64 -4.88 4.19
C SER A 92 -0.25 -5.54 4.23
N GLU A 93 -0.08 -6.66 3.55
CA GLU A 93 1.21 -7.35 3.46
C GLU A 93 2.29 -6.49 2.80
N SER A 94 1.91 -5.71 1.79
CA SER A 94 2.83 -4.80 1.10
C SER A 94 3.25 -3.64 1.99
N ILE A 95 2.33 -3.01 2.71
CA ILE A 95 2.65 -1.96 3.70
C ILE A 95 3.55 -2.54 4.79
N GLN A 96 3.24 -3.74 5.30
CA GLN A 96 4.05 -4.41 6.32
C GLN A 96 5.49 -4.63 5.87
N ARG A 97 5.71 -5.14 4.65
CA ARG A 97 7.07 -5.33 4.10
C ARG A 97 7.82 -4.02 3.97
N VAL A 98 7.17 -2.98 3.46
CA VAL A 98 7.76 -1.64 3.38
C VAL A 98 8.16 -1.16 4.77
N LEU A 99 7.24 -1.16 5.74
CA LEU A 99 7.53 -0.71 7.10
C LEU A 99 8.68 -1.49 7.75
N MET A 100 8.70 -2.82 7.64
CA MET A 100 9.80 -3.63 8.17
C MET A 100 11.14 -3.23 7.56
N ARG A 101 11.22 -3.06 6.24
CA ARG A 101 12.46 -2.65 5.58
C ARG A 101 12.92 -1.28 6.08
N GLU A 102 12.04 -0.29 6.05
CA GLU A 102 12.39 1.09 6.38
C GLU A 102 12.77 1.24 7.86
N LEU A 103 12.03 0.58 8.76
CA LEU A 103 12.32 0.60 10.19
C LEU A 103 13.67 -0.07 10.52
N ASN A 104 13.97 -1.23 9.92
CA ASN A 104 15.25 -1.91 10.10
C ASN A 104 16.42 -1.13 9.49
N ALA A 105 16.20 -0.42 8.37
CA ALA A 105 17.22 0.44 7.78
C ALA A 105 17.49 1.69 8.62
N ALA A 106 16.45 2.24 9.27
CA ALA A 106 16.53 3.47 10.05
C ALA A 106 16.95 3.28 11.52
N SER A 107 16.94 2.05 12.05
CA SER A 107 17.12 1.80 13.49
C SER A 107 18.32 0.87 13.79
N PRO A 108 19.57 1.37 13.73
CA PRO A 108 20.74 0.59 14.12
C PRO A 108 20.59 0.02 15.55
N GLY A 109 20.80 -1.28 15.72
CA GLY A 109 20.69 -1.96 17.03
C GLY A 109 19.27 -2.43 17.39
N VAL A 110 18.26 -2.13 16.58
CA VAL A 110 16.89 -2.64 16.72
C VAL A 110 16.55 -3.52 15.52
N ILE A 111 15.97 -4.69 15.77
CA ILE A 111 15.45 -5.59 14.74
C ILE A 111 13.92 -5.62 14.83
N TYR A 112 13.27 -5.16 13.77
CA TYR A 112 11.83 -5.32 13.58
C TYR A 112 11.55 -6.65 12.86
N THR A 113 10.70 -7.48 13.47
CA THR A 113 10.37 -8.82 12.99
C THR A 113 8.86 -9.08 13.16
N GLN A 114 8.30 -10.00 12.37
CA GLN A 114 6.89 -10.40 12.53
C GLN A 114 6.69 -11.36 13.71
N GLN A 115 7.74 -12.09 14.07
CA GLN A 115 7.70 -13.13 15.09
C GLN A 115 8.75 -12.82 16.16
N CYS A 116 8.27 -12.63 17.38
CA CYS A 116 9.09 -12.39 18.56
C CYS A 116 8.30 -12.79 19.80
N VAL A 117 8.96 -13.47 20.74
CA VAL A 117 8.33 -13.91 21.99
C VAL A 117 8.85 -13.02 23.12
N LYS A 118 7.93 -12.45 23.92
CA LYS A 118 8.25 -11.54 25.05
C LYS A 118 9.02 -10.28 24.64
N CYS A 119 8.69 -9.71 23.48
CA CYS A 119 9.30 -8.48 22.96
C CYS A 119 8.31 -7.32 23.03
N ALA A 120 8.82 -6.09 22.93
CA ALA A 120 7.97 -4.94 22.64
C ALA A 120 7.27 -5.14 21.28
N GLU A 121 6.10 -4.54 21.11
CA GLU A 121 5.26 -4.68 19.92
C GLU A 121 4.90 -3.31 19.34
N LEU A 122 4.91 -3.22 18.02
CA LEU A 122 4.46 -2.09 17.25
C LEU A 122 3.22 -2.53 16.45
N ILE A 123 2.09 -1.91 16.77
CA ILE A 123 0.81 -2.17 16.11
C ILE A 123 0.51 -0.99 15.20
N VAL A 124 0.25 -1.22 13.92
CA VAL A 124 -0.11 -0.16 12.96
C VAL A 124 -1.51 -0.42 12.42
N SER A 125 -2.35 0.61 12.45
CA SER A 125 -3.70 0.61 11.86
C SER A 125 -3.81 1.77 10.89
N ILE A 126 -4.13 1.46 9.64
CA ILE A 126 -4.42 2.43 8.60
C ILE A 126 -5.91 2.75 8.67
N ASP A 127 -6.25 4.03 8.61
CA ASP A 127 -7.63 4.51 8.51
C ASP A 127 -7.93 4.99 7.08
N HIS A 128 -6.98 5.68 6.44
CA HIS A 128 -7.09 6.14 5.06
C HIS A 128 -5.78 5.93 4.31
N PHE A 129 -5.85 5.37 3.10
CA PHE A 129 -4.72 5.25 2.20
C PHE A 129 -5.16 5.25 0.73
N TYR A 130 -5.19 6.43 0.12
CA TYR A 130 -5.68 6.60 -1.24
C TYR A 130 -5.23 7.93 -1.86
N PRO A 131 -5.14 8.01 -3.21
CA PRO A 131 -5.23 9.28 -3.92
C PRO A 131 -6.63 9.90 -3.81
N THR A 132 -6.71 11.22 -3.92
CA THR A 132 -7.93 12.01 -3.96
C THR A 132 -8.13 12.59 -5.37
N GLN A 133 -9.38 12.93 -5.70
CA GLN A 133 -9.72 13.62 -6.94
C GLN A 133 -9.06 15.00 -7.06
N SER A 134 -8.73 15.64 -5.93
CA SER A 134 -7.98 16.90 -5.87
C SER A 134 -6.50 16.75 -6.28
N GLY A 135 -6.00 15.53 -6.42
CA GLY A 135 -4.60 15.25 -6.77
C GLY A 135 -3.68 15.16 -5.56
N ASP A 136 -4.19 14.84 -4.37
CA ASP A 136 -3.37 14.52 -3.20
C ASP A 136 -3.37 13.01 -2.97
N VAL A 137 -2.37 12.52 -2.23
CA VAL A 137 -2.37 11.17 -1.65
C VAL A 137 -2.42 11.33 -0.14
N LEU A 138 -3.33 10.62 0.50
CA LEU A 138 -3.53 10.64 1.93
C LEU A 138 -3.13 9.29 2.53
N LEU A 139 -2.35 9.33 3.62
CA LEU A 139 -2.06 8.20 4.50
C LEU A 139 -2.33 8.64 5.94
N SER A 140 -3.29 8.01 6.62
CA SER A 140 -3.62 8.34 8.01
C SER A 140 -4.00 7.11 8.81
N GLY A 141 -3.91 7.23 10.13
CA GLY A 141 -4.24 6.14 11.03
C GLY A 141 -3.60 6.31 12.40
N THR A 142 -3.30 5.17 13.03
CA THR A 142 -2.63 5.13 14.33
C THR A 142 -1.51 4.10 14.35
N TYR A 143 -0.49 4.36 15.17
CA TYR A 143 0.43 3.32 15.61
C TYR A 143 0.48 3.29 17.14
N THR A 144 0.60 2.09 17.71
CA THR A 144 0.70 1.86 19.14
C THR A 144 2.00 1.14 19.43
N LYS A 145 2.82 1.75 20.29
CA LYS A 145 4.00 1.12 20.89
C LYS A 145 3.58 0.42 22.17
N VAL A 146 3.84 -0.87 22.27
CA VAL A 146 3.55 -1.70 23.44
C VAL A 146 4.86 -2.20 24.01
N SER A 147 5.20 -1.77 25.22
CA SER A 147 6.42 -2.20 25.90
C SER A 147 6.28 -3.62 26.46
N VAL A 148 7.41 -4.21 26.88
CA VAL A 148 7.43 -5.57 27.47
C VAL A 148 6.56 -5.66 28.74
N ASP A 149 6.50 -4.57 29.52
CA ASP A 149 5.67 -4.42 30.72
C ASP A 149 4.18 -4.15 30.46
N LYS A 150 3.77 -4.17 29.17
CA LYS A 150 2.41 -3.87 28.70
C LYS A 150 1.99 -2.40 28.81
N SER A 151 2.89 -1.48 29.13
CA SER A 151 2.61 -0.05 28.92
C SER A 151 2.40 0.23 27.43
N GLN A 152 1.49 1.15 27.10
CA GLN A 152 1.11 1.46 25.73
C GLN A 152 1.12 2.96 25.47
N GLN A 153 1.63 3.34 24.31
CA GLN A 153 1.54 4.69 23.80
C GLN A 153 1.00 4.63 22.37
N GLN A 154 -0.21 5.18 22.18
CA GLN A 154 -0.82 5.32 20.86
C GLN A 154 -0.59 6.73 20.31
N VAL A 155 -0.22 6.81 19.04
CA VAL A 155 -0.01 8.06 18.32
C VAL A 155 -0.84 8.03 17.03
N ARG A 156 -1.48 9.16 16.72
CA ARG A 156 -2.18 9.37 15.45
C ARG A 156 -1.23 9.98 14.42
N PHE A 157 -1.34 9.57 13.18
CA PHE A 157 -0.59 10.15 12.06
C PHE A 157 -1.52 10.60 10.94
N LEU A 158 -1.10 11.65 10.25
CA LEU A 158 -1.75 12.20 9.06
C LEU A 158 -0.66 12.70 8.11
N LEU A 159 -0.41 11.95 7.06
CA LEU A 159 0.58 12.25 6.05
C LEU A 159 -0.12 12.47 4.72
N ASN A 160 0.28 13.50 4.00
CA ASN A 160 -0.19 13.74 2.65
C ASN A 160 0.94 14.23 1.74
N SER A 161 0.74 14.05 0.45
CA SER A 161 1.62 14.60 -0.57
C SER A 161 0.85 14.81 -1.85
N ARG A 162 1.19 15.86 -2.60
CA ARG A 162 0.54 16.17 -3.87
C ARG A 162 1.10 15.33 -5.01
N LEU A 163 0.24 15.04 -5.99
CA LEU A 163 0.60 14.49 -7.28
C LEU A 163 0.96 15.63 -8.24
N GLU A 164 2.12 15.53 -8.90
CA GLU A 164 2.57 16.55 -9.85
C GLU A 164 2.08 16.25 -11.26
N LYS A 165 2.10 14.98 -11.67
CA LYS A 165 1.66 14.50 -12.99
C LYS A 165 0.24 13.95 -12.96
N GLY A 166 -0.20 13.46 -11.82
CA GLY A 166 -1.43 12.69 -11.67
C GLY A 166 -1.30 11.24 -12.16
N GLY A 167 -2.42 10.53 -12.12
CA GLY A 167 -2.51 9.13 -12.54
C GLY A 167 -2.09 8.14 -11.45
N TYR A 168 -2.44 6.87 -11.67
CA TYR A 168 -2.21 5.80 -10.68
C TYR A 168 -0.73 5.43 -10.54
N ASP A 169 0.07 5.57 -11.60
CA ASP A 169 1.50 5.26 -11.57
C ASP A 169 2.24 6.15 -10.57
N GLU A 170 2.05 7.47 -10.66
CA GLU A 170 2.62 8.42 -9.70
C GLU A 170 1.99 8.25 -8.32
N ALA A 171 0.67 8.00 -8.24
CA ALA A 171 0.01 7.79 -6.97
C ALA A 171 0.64 6.65 -6.17
N VAL A 172 0.99 5.53 -6.81
CA VAL A 172 1.64 4.40 -6.13
C VAL A 172 3.04 4.76 -5.63
N VAL A 173 3.81 5.53 -6.39
CA VAL A 173 5.13 6.03 -5.96
C VAL A 173 4.98 6.91 -4.72
N VAL A 174 4.05 7.88 -4.76
CA VAL A 174 3.81 8.77 -3.62
C VAL A 174 3.26 7.99 -2.41
N MET A 175 2.36 7.03 -2.62
CA MET A 175 1.87 6.13 -1.58
C MET A 175 3.02 5.39 -0.90
N ARG A 176 3.96 4.85 -1.68
CA ARG A 176 5.16 4.19 -1.17
C ARG A 176 6.05 5.12 -0.36
N ASP A 177 6.21 6.37 -0.80
CA ASP A 177 6.98 7.39 -0.08
C ASP A 177 6.32 7.78 1.26
N LEU A 178 4.99 7.90 1.30
CA LEU A 178 4.27 8.17 2.55
C LEU A 178 4.47 7.05 3.58
N VAL A 179 4.50 5.78 3.15
CA VAL A 179 4.79 4.67 4.07
C VAL A 179 6.24 4.72 4.58
N SER A 180 7.21 5.12 3.74
CA SER A 180 8.59 5.40 4.21
C SER A 180 8.62 6.51 5.24
N LYS A 181 7.91 7.62 4.99
CA LYS A 181 7.83 8.74 5.94
C LYS A 181 7.25 8.30 7.28
N LEU A 182 6.17 7.50 7.26
CA LEU A 182 5.59 6.93 8.47
C LEU A 182 6.61 6.07 9.25
N ALA A 183 7.40 5.24 8.57
CA ALA A 183 8.44 4.44 9.22
C ALA A 183 9.50 5.33 9.91
N MET A 184 9.93 6.41 9.25
CA MET A 184 10.88 7.36 9.82
C MET A 184 10.30 8.04 11.08
N GLU A 185 9.05 8.49 11.05
CA GLU A 185 8.39 9.09 12.23
C GLU A 185 8.32 8.12 13.41
N MET A 186 8.01 6.84 13.15
CA MET A 186 7.95 5.81 14.20
C MET A 186 9.32 5.49 14.81
N GLY A 187 10.37 5.46 13.96
CA GLY A 187 11.75 5.15 14.34
C GLY A 187 12.44 6.25 15.14
N ILE A 188 12.27 7.52 14.75
CA ILE A 188 12.88 8.69 15.44
C ILE A 188 12.42 8.76 16.91
N LEU A 189 11.16 8.43 17.18
CA LEU A 189 10.57 8.47 18.53
C LEU A 189 10.97 7.29 19.42
N GLN A 190 11.91 6.42 19.02
CA GLN A 190 12.51 5.41 19.90
C GLN A 190 13.79 5.87 20.59
N SER A 191 14.43 6.95 20.13
CA SER A 191 15.69 7.46 20.70
C SER A 191 15.54 8.14 22.09
N SER A 192 14.34 8.13 22.67
CA SER A 192 14.03 8.81 23.94
C SER A 192 13.84 7.88 25.13
N TYR A 193 14.19 6.60 24.98
CA TYR A 193 14.18 5.59 26.05
C TYR A 193 15.58 5.06 26.33
#